data_AF-A0A7C5PP65-F1
#
_entry.id   AF-A0A7C5PP65-F1
#
_cell.length_a   1.000
_cell.length_b   1.000
_cell.length_c   1.000
_cell.angle_alpha   90.00
_cell.angle_beta   90.00
_cell.angle_gamma   90.00
#
_symmetry.space_group_name_H-M   'P 1'
#
loop_
_entity.id
_entity.type
_entity.pdbx_description
1 polymer ?
#
loop_
_entity_poly.entity_id
_entity_poly.type
_entity_poly.pdbx_seq_one_letter_code
_entity_poly.pdbx_strand_id
1 'polypeptide(L)'
;MKKKILALALVLSAAFAGSCASGPHQLARTVDDWDAKTYTNSPWMNAALHIIPVIPLAQFGAQIGDFFVTDAYYFWFKDAWDGKGTGFKHAEFLGEDGHLESLLLDGSKFLRISDGGK
;
A
#
# COMPACT_ATOMS: atom_id res chain seq x y z
N MET A 1 -12.51 34.21 20.82
CA MET A 1 -11.63 33.13 21.34
C MET A 1 -12.11 31.73 20.95
N LYS A 2 -13.37 31.34 21.22
CA LYS A 2 -13.91 30.01 20.88
C LYS A 2 -13.72 29.56 19.42
N LYS A 3 -13.93 30.46 18.44
CA LYS A 3 -13.72 30.17 17.00
C LYS A 3 -12.26 29.83 16.65
N LYS A 4 -11.29 30.47 17.30
CA LYS A 4 -9.85 30.22 17.07
C LYS A 4 -9.41 28.88 17.68
N ILE A 5 -9.95 28.54 18.86
CA ILE A 5 -9.70 27.25 19.51
C ILE A 5 -10.28 26.10 18.67
N LEU A 6 -11.51 26.25 18.17
CA LEU A 6 -12.13 25.24 17.32
C LEU A 6 -11.37 25.04 16.00
N ALA A 7 -10.93 26.13 15.36
CA ALA A 7 -10.12 26.05 14.15
C ALA A 7 -8.78 25.35 14.40
N LEU A 8 -8.09 25.67 15.50
CA LEU A 8 -6.83 25.02 15.87
C LEU A 8 -7.02 23.52 16.14
N ALA A 9 -8.08 23.15 16.87
CA ALA A 9 -8.42 21.76 17.12
C ALA A 9 -8.70 20.99 15.81
N LEU A 10 -9.41 21.60 14.86
CA LEU A 10 -9.69 20.98 13.57
C LEU A 10 -8.41 20.73 12.75
N VAL A 11 -7.49 21.71 12.73
CA VAL A 11 -6.20 21.60 12.03
C VAL A 11 -5.32 20.51 12.64
N LEU A 12 -5.25 20.46 13.98
CA LEU A 12 -4.49 19.43 14.68
C LEU A 12 -5.05 18.03 14.42
N SER A 13 -6.37 17.86 14.45
CA SER A 13 -7.02 16.59 14.12
C SER A 13 -6.78 16.16 12.68
N ALA A 14 -6.82 17.11 11.73
CA ALA A 14 -6.54 16.84 10.32
C ALA A 14 -5.07 16.43 10.09
N ALA A 15 -4.13 17.09 10.77
CA ALA A 15 -2.70 16.73 10.71
C ALA A 15 -2.46 15.32 11.29
N PHE A 16 -3.12 15.00 12.41
CA PHE A 16 -3.00 13.68 13.05
C PHE A 16 -3.69 12.57 12.23
N ALA A 17 -4.79 12.87 11.54
CA ALA A 17 -5.40 11.92 10.62
C ALA A 17 -4.53 11.68 9.37
N GLY A 18 -3.89 12.73 8.84
CA GLY A 18 -2.98 12.63 7.70
C GLY A 18 -1.73 11.79 7.98
N SER A 19 -1.18 11.89 9.20
CA SER A 19 -0.05 11.06 9.63
C SER A 19 -0.37 9.58 9.73
N CYS A 20 -1.60 9.23 10.09
CA CYS A 20 -2.04 7.83 10.13
C CYS A 20 -2.29 7.26 8.72
N ALA A 21 -2.44 8.11 7.70
CA ALA A 21 -2.59 7.68 6.31
C ALA A 21 -1.27 7.74 5.52
N SER A 22 -0.15 8.05 6.18
CA SER A 22 1.15 8.24 5.55
C SER A 22 2.16 7.30 6.19
N GLY A 23 2.61 6.28 5.46
CA GLY A 23 3.57 5.31 5.99
C GLY A 23 3.91 4.20 4.99
N PRO A 24 4.60 3.15 5.43
CA PRO A 24 4.95 2.03 4.57
C PRO A 24 3.75 1.15 4.18
N HIS A 25 2.61 1.26 4.86
CA HIS A 25 1.40 0.44 4.62
C HIS A 25 1.71 -1.06 4.60
N GLN A 26 2.46 -1.53 5.61
CA GLN A 26 3.09 -2.84 5.59
C GLN A 26 2.07 -3.98 5.38
N LEU A 27 0.91 -3.92 6.02
CA LEU A 27 -0.12 -4.95 5.94
C LEU A 27 -0.83 -4.92 4.58
N ALA A 28 -1.25 -3.74 4.10
CA ALA A 28 -1.94 -3.60 2.83
C ALA A 28 -1.03 -4.00 1.68
N ARG A 29 0.25 -3.62 1.72
CA ARG A 29 1.25 -4.05 0.73
C ARG A 29 1.55 -5.55 0.80
N THR A 30 1.44 -6.17 1.97
CA THR A 30 1.55 -7.63 2.10
C THR A 30 0.35 -8.33 1.46
N VAL A 31 -0.86 -7.76 1.59
CA VAL A 31 -2.05 -8.29 0.91
C VAL A 31 -1.94 -8.08 -0.61
N ASP A 32 -1.45 -6.93 -1.08
CA ASP A 32 -1.14 -6.70 -2.50
C ASP A 32 -0.18 -7.78 -3.04
N ASP A 33 0.87 -8.11 -2.28
CA ASP A 33 1.84 -9.16 -2.65
C ASP A 33 1.20 -10.55 -2.71
N TRP A 34 0.30 -10.86 -1.75
CA TRP A 34 -0.43 -12.11 -1.76
C TRP A 34 -1.40 -12.21 -2.94
N ASP A 35 -2.12 -11.12 -3.26
CA ASP A 35 -3.04 -11.05 -4.38
C ASP A 35 -2.30 -11.30 -5.71
N ALA A 36 -1.21 -10.57 -5.94
CA ALA A 36 -0.41 -10.68 -7.15
C ALA A 36 0.31 -12.04 -7.27
N LYS A 37 0.82 -12.59 -6.17
CA LYS A 37 1.31 -13.98 -6.14
C LYS A 37 0.22 -15.00 -6.48
N THR A 38 -1.00 -14.80 -5.99
CA THR A 38 -2.11 -15.72 -6.28
C THR A 38 -2.52 -15.63 -7.74
N TYR A 39 -2.58 -14.41 -8.29
CA TYR A 39 -2.89 -14.19 -9.71
C TYR A 39 -1.88 -14.86 -10.63
N THR A 40 -0.58 -14.68 -10.37
CA THR A 40 0.50 -15.28 -11.18
C THR A 40 0.52 -16.81 -11.12
N ASN A 41 0.18 -17.41 -9.97
CA ASN A 41 0.13 -18.87 -9.83
C ASN A 41 -1.18 -19.50 -10.34
N SER A 42 -2.32 -18.83 -10.14
CA SER A 42 -3.63 -19.34 -10.54
C SER A 42 -4.64 -18.19 -10.71
N PRO A 43 -4.80 -17.67 -11.94
CA PRO A 43 -5.74 -16.58 -12.22
C PRO A 43 -7.19 -16.90 -11.84
N TRP A 44 -7.62 -18.16 -12.02
CA TRP A 44 -8.97 -18.59 -11.66
C TRP A 44 -9.21 -18.62 -10.15
N MET A 45 -8.22 -19.06 -9.37
CA MET A 45 -8.31 -19.00 -7.91
C MET A 45 -8.37 -17.54 -7.44
N ASN A 46 -7.51 -16.69 -7.99
CA ASN A 46 -7.52 -15.27 -7.69
C ASN A 46 -8.89 -14.64 -7.98
N ALA A 47 -9.47 -14.89 -9.16
CA ALA A 47 -10.80 -14.41 -9.50
C ALA A 47 -11.89 -14.87 -8.50
N ALA A 48 -11.83 -16.13 -8.05
CA ALA A 48 -12.75 -16.64 -7.04
C ALA A 48 -12.63 -15.90 -5.68
N LEU A 49 -11.41 -15.54 -5.26
CA LEU A 49 -11.14 -14.79 -4.03
C LEU A 49 -11.48 -13.29 -4.11
N HIS A 50 -11.78 -12.79 -5.31
CA HIS A 50 -12.36 -11.46 -5.50
C HIS A 50 -13.89 -11.50 -5.60
N ILE A 51 -14.46 -12.57 -6.17
CA ILE A 51 -15.92 -12.80 -6.20
C ILE A 51 -16.47 -13.06 -4.80
N ILE A 52 -15.88 -14.03 -4.09
CA ILE A 52 -16.05 -14.17 -2.64
C ILE A 52 -15.02 -13.20 -2.08
N PRO A 53 -15.41 -12.06 -1.47
CA PRO A 53 -14.55 -10.88 -1.32
C PRO A 53 -13.46 -11.05 -0.23
N VAL A 54 -12.68 -12.12 -0.29
CA VAL A 54 -11.61 -12.44 0.65
C VAL A 54 -10.48 -11.44 0.49
N ILE A 55 -10.00 -11.19 -0.73
CA ILE A 55 -8.94 -10.20 -0.99
C ILE A 55 -9.43 -8.79 -0.61
N PRO A 56 -10.61 -8.31 -1.06
CA PRO A 56 -11.12 -7.01 -0.64
C PRO A 56 -11.26 -6.83 0.89
N LEU A 57 -11.75 -7.85 1.60
CA LEU A 57 -11.90 -7.78 3.07
C LEU A 57 -10.54 -7.81 3.78
N ALA A 58 -9.60 -8.62 3.29
CA ALA A 58 -8.24 -8.63 3.80
C ALA A 58 -7.56 -7.27 3.59
N GLN A 59 -7.72 -6.66 2.41
CA GLN A 59 -7.18 -5.35 2.09
C GLN A 59 -7.77 -4.27 3.01
N PHE A 60 -9.09 -4.29 3.22
CA PHE A 60 -9.75 -3.35 4.11
C PHE A 60 -9.28 -3.48 5.57
N GLY A 61 -9.20 -4.71 6.09
CA GLY A 61 -8.67 -4.96 7.43
C GLY A 61 -7.21 -4.55 7.57
N ALA A 62 -6.40 -4.81 6.55
CA ALA A 62 -5.00 -4.43 6.49
C ALA A 62 -4.81 -2.90 6.50
N GLN A 63 -5.59 -2.16 5.71
CA GLN A 63 -5.58 -0.69 5.71
C GLN A 63 -5.95 -0.10 7.07
N ILE A 64 -6.93 -0.69 7.77
CA ILE A 64 -7.27 -0.27 9.14
C ILE A 64 -6.10 -0.54 10.08
N GLY A 65 -5.48 -1.72 9.99
CA GLY A 65 -4.32 -2.08 10.79
C GLY A 65 -3.14 -1.15 10.55
N ASP A 66 -2.85 -0.84 9.27
CA ASP A 66 -1.78 0.07 8.90
C ASP A 66 -2.05 1.48 9.45
N PHE A 67 -3.28 1.97 9.29
CA PHE A 67 -3.67 3.30 9.75
C PHE A 67 -3.42 3.51 11.25
N PHE A 68 -3.81 2.55 12.07
CA PHE A 68 -3.70 2.67 13.53
C PHE A 68 -2.34 2.27 14.08
N VAL A 69 -1.59 1.42 13.38
CA VAL A 69 -0.39 0.79 13.93
C VAL A 69 0.84 1.17 13.13
N THR A 70 0.95 0.71 11.88
CA THR A 70 2.22 0.85 11.15
C THR A 70 2.47 2.28 10.74
N ASP A 71 1.51 2.92 10.09
CA ASP A 71 1.71 4.22 9.45
C ASP A 71 1.86 5.31 10.51
N ALA A 72 0.96 5.31 11.50
CA ALA A 72 1.08 6.20 12.65
C ALA A 72 2.43 6.05 13.37
N TYR A 73 2.93 4.81 13.53
CA TYR A 73 4.21 4.57 14.19
C TYR A 73 5.39 5.07 13.35
N TYR A 74 5.49 4.66 12.09
CA TYR A 74 6.62 5.02 11.22
C TYR A 74 6.65 6.53 10.96
N PHE A 75 5.50 7.15 10.70
CA PHE A 75 5.41 8.59 10.51
C PHE A 75 5.87 9.36 11.76
N TRP A 76 5.21 9.14 12.90
CA TRP A 76 5.44 9.97 14.09
C TRP A 76 6.71 9.65 14.86
N PHE A 77 7.32 8.48 14.68
CA PHE A 77 8.49 8.09 15.48
C PHE A 77 9.75 7.89 14.65
N LYS A 78 9.67 7.93 13.32
CA LYS A 78 10.84 7.83 12.44
C LYS A 78 10.84 8.94 11.39
N ASP A 79 9.93 8.85 10.44
CA ASP A 79 10.02 9.56 9.16
C ASP A 79 9.82 11.08 9.29
N ALA A 80 8.96 11.53 10.21
CA ALA A 80 8.71 12.96 10.43
C ALA A 80 9.91 13.73 10.99
N TRP A 81 10.91 13.04 11.54
CA TRP A 81 12.04 13.67 12.23
C TRP A 81 13.33 13.66 11.43
N ASP A 82 13.55 12.64 10.59
CA ASP A 82 14.74 12.53 9.76
C ASP A 82 14.52 13.01 8.30
N GLY A 83 13.26 13.29 7.94
CA GLY A 83 12.86 13.75 6.62
C GLY A 83 12.93 12.68 5.52
N LYS A 84 13.00 11.40 5.89
CA LYS A 84 13.06 10.26 4.96
C LYS A 84 11.90 9.31 5.23
N GLY A 85 11.18 8.93 4.18
CA GLY A 85 10.12 7.94 4.29
C GLY A 85 10.67 6.52 4.46
N THR A 86 10.10 5.75 5.37
CA THR A 86 10.34 4.31 5.45
C THR A 86 9.65 3.60 4.28
N GLY A 87 10.42 2.89 3.46
CA GLY A 87 9.89 2.11 2.33
C GLY A 87 9.46 0.69 2.73
N PHE A 88 8.48 0.14 2.01
CA PHE A 88 8.14 -1.28 2.06
C PHE A 88 8.91 -2.04 0.97
N LYS A 89 9.49 -3.19 1.33
CA LYS A 89 10.14 -4.10 0.36
C LYS A 89 9.12 -5.18 -0.04
N HIS A 90 8.67 -5.12 -1.29
CA HIS A 90 7.79 -6.13 -1.87
C HIS A 90 8.47 -7.49 -1.99
N ALA A 91 7.69 -8.56 -1.83
CA ALA A 91 8.15 -9.89 -2.18
C ALA A 91 8.36 -10.00 -3.70
N GLU A 92 9.43 -10.64 -4.12
CA GLU A 92 9.76 -10.80 -5.54
C GLU A 92 9.02 -12.02 -6.09
N PHE A 93 8.03 -11.79 -6.95
CA PHE A 93 7.34 -12.82 -7.72
C PHE A 93 7.06 -12.29 -9.13
N LEU A 94 7.97 -12.58 -10.06
CA LEU A 94 7.77 -12.31 -11.48
C LEU A 94 7.07 -13.54 -12.06
N GLY A 95 5.89 -13.37 -12.64
CA GLY A 95 5.15 -14.47 -13.28
C GLY A 95 5.96 -15.13 -14.39
N GLU A 96 5.67 -16.40 -14.71
CA GLU A 96 6.41 -17.16 -15.72
C GLU A 96 6.21 -16.61 -17.15
N ASP A 97 5.06 -15.98 -17.41
CA ASP A 97 4.67 -15.44 -18.72
C ASP A 97 5.07 -13.95 -18.92
N GLY A 98 6.01 -13.46 -18.10
CA GLY A 98 6.44 -12.06 -18.11
C GLY A 98 5.66 -11.18 -17.13
N HIS A 99 5.92 -9.88 -17.17
CA HIS A 99 5.32 -8.92 -16.24
C HIS A 99 5.14 -7.54 -16.87
N LEU A 100 4.18 -6.77 -16.34
CA LEU A 100 4.08 -5.35 -16.64
C LEU A 100 4.99 -4.57 -15.69
N GLU A 101 5.73 -3.61 -16.24
CA GLU A 101 6.57 -2.71 -15.46
C GLU A 101 5.73 -1.57 -14.86
N SER A 102 6.15 -1.08 -13.69
CA SER A 102 5.58 0.13 -13.11
C SER A 102 5.75 1.31 -14.07
N LEU A 103 4.68 2.08 -14.29
CA LEU A 103 4.70 3.29 -15.12
C LEU A 103 5.60 4.41 -14.58
N LEU A 104 6.10 4.26 -13.34
CA LEU A 104 7.08 5.16 -12.75
C LEU A 104 8.53 4.76 -13.09
N LEU A 105 8.74 3.58 -13.68
CA LEU A 105 10.06 3.17 -14.17
C LEU A 105 10.33 3.83 -15.51
N ASP A 106 11.55 4.37 -15.66
CA ASP A 106 12.00 4.99 -16.90
C ASP A 106 11.97 3.98 -18.06
N GLY A 107 11.27 4.34 -19.14
CA GLY A 107 11.14 3.49 -20.33
C GLY A 107 9.99 2.47 -20.30
N SER A 108 9.28 2.35 -19.18
CA SER A 108 8.07 1.53 -19.08
C SER A 108 6.99 1.97 -20.09
N LYS A 109 6.18 1.03 -20.56
CA LYS A 109 5.11 1.29 -21.54
C LYS A 109 3.79 0.70 -21.07
N PHE A 110 2.72 1.45 -21.29
CA PHE A 110 1.37 1.04 -20.93
C PHE A 110 0.99 -0.27 -21.63
N LEU A 111 0.57 -1.26 -20.85
CA LEU A 111 0.13 -2.59 -21.29
C LEU A 111 1.17 -3.40 -22.10
N ARG A 112 2.46 -3.04 -22.01
CA ARG A 112 3.53 -3.82 -22.64
C ARG A 112 4.12 -4.81 -21.63
N ILE A 113 4.06 -6.09 -21.98
CA ILE A 113 4.70 -7.16 -21.21
C ILE A 113 6.20 -7.11 -21.47
N SER A 114 6.97 -7.08 -20.40
CA SER A 114 8.41 -7.28 -20.40
C SER A 114 8.65 -8.79 -20.29
N ASP A 115 9.35 -9.35 -21.27
CA ASP A 115 9.73 -10.75 -21.25
C ASP A 115 10.74 -10.90 -20.10
N GLY A 116 10.38 -11.66 -19.06
CA GLY A 116 11.29 -11.93 -17.95
C GLY A 116 12.54 -12.60 -18.51
N GLY A 117 13.63 -11.82 -18.63
CA GLY A 117 14.83 -12.23 -19.34
C GLY A 117 15.27 -13.63 -18.90
N LYS A 118 15.25 -14.56 -19.85
CA LYS A 118 16.04 -15.80 -19.77
C LYS A 118 17.43 -15.52 -20.31
#